data_AF-A0A3S4VZH2-F1
#
_entry.id   AF-A0A3S4VZH2-F1
#
_cell.length_a   1.000
_cell.length_b   1.000
_cell.length_c   1.000
_cell.angle_alpha   90.00
_cell.angle_beta   90.00
_cell.angle_gamma   90.00
#
_symmetry.space_group_name_H-M   'P 1'
#
loop_
_entity.id
_entity.type
_entity.pdbx_description
1 polymer ?
#
loop_
_entity_poly.entity_id
_entity_poly.type
_entity_poly.pdbx_seq_one_letter_code
_entity_poly.pdbx_strand_id
1 'polypeptide(L)'
;MIGLTASFAVSGTMEPLVAVAIIGMCLRFTTMLDDISGAVMGMEERRQMMNHLDAVMDAELMAEPQTRATLSDPGAVELDDVVFGYRADHPVLAGVSMNVPARTMCAIVGPSGSGKTTIARLVARFWDADSGTVRVGGTDVRDMPTAQLMEQLSMVFQDVYLFDDTLDANIHIGDPAADDDQVR
;
A
#
# COMPACT_ATOMS: atom_id res chain seq x y z
N MET A 1 19.31 -49.88 -5.18
CA MET A 1 19.87 -50.36 -3.89
C MET A 1 19.05 -51.50 -3.31
N ILE A 2 17.77 -51.31 -2.94
CA ILE A 2 16.91 -52.35 -2.37
C ILE A 2 16.87 -53.65 -3.23
N GLY A 3 16.67 -53.54 -4.54
CA GLY A 3 16.67 -54.71 -5.44
C GLY A 3 18.01 -55.45 -5.53
N LEU A 4 19.13 -54.75 -5.32
CA LEU A 4 20.47 -55.33 -5.34
C LEU A 4 20.79 -56.03 -4.01
N THR A 5 20.37 -55.44 -2.89
CA THR A 5 20.42 -56.04 -1.54
C THR A 5 19.55 -57.30 -1.45
N ALA A 6 18.34 -57.26 -2.01
CA ALA A 6 17.46 -58.42 -2.07
C ALA A 6 18.05 -59.57 -2.91
N SER A 7 18.66 -59.25 -4.05
CA SER A 7 19.34 -60.23 -4.91
C SER A 7 20.50 -60.92 -4.17
N PHE A 8 21.35 -60.16 -3.46
CA PHE A 8 22.46 -60.72 -2.68
C PHE A 8 22.03 -61.55 -1.47
N ALA A 9 20.88 -61.26 -0.87
CA ALA A 9 20.30 -62.11 0.17
C ALA A 9 19.80 -63.45 -0.41
N VAL A 10 19.15 -63.42 -1.59
CA VAL A 10 18.63 -64.63 -2.26
C VAL A 10 19.76 -65.52 -2.80
N SER A 11 20.86 -64.93 -3.28
CA SER A 11 22.04 -65.69 -3.72
C SER A 11 22.89 -66.25 -2.56
N GLY A 12 22.50 -66.01 -1.31
CA GLY A 12 23.22 -66.49 -0.12
C GLY A 12 24.54 -65.76 0.16
N THR A 13 24.83 -64.69 -0.58
CA THR A 13 26.07 -63.90 -0.43
C THR A 13 25.97 -62.85 0.69
N MET A 14 24.77 -62.62 1.23
CA MET A 14 24.51 -61.70 2.34
C MET A 14 23.53 -62.34 3.33
N GLU A 15 23.77 -62.16 4.63
CA GLU A 15 22.93 -62.69 5.68
C GLU A 15 21.55 -61.97 5.73
N PRO A 16 20.43 -62.69 5.93
CA PRO A 16 19.09 -62.09 5.85
C PRO A 16 18.85 -60.91 6.79
N LEU A 17 19.42 -60.94 8.00
CA LEU A 17 19.29 -59.85 8.98
C LEU A 17 19.94 -58.55 8.49
N VAL A 18 21.12 -58.66 7.88
CA VAL A 18 21.86 -57.52 7.32
C VAL A 18 21.10 -56.92 6.14
N ALA A 19 20.50 -57.77 5.30
CA ALA A 19 19.67 -57.31 4.18
C ALA A 19 18.44 -56.51 4.65
N VAL A 20 17.72 -56.99 5.69
CA VAL A 20 16.58 -56.27 6.28
C VAL A 20 17.00 -54.91 6.86
N ALA A 21 18.13 -54.85 7.57
CA ALA A 21 18.66 -53.61 8.12
C ALA A 21 19.00 -52.59 7.02
N ILE A 22 19.65 -53.03 5.93
CA ILE A 22 19.99 -52.16 4.79
C ILE A 22 18.72 -51.66 4.08
N ILE A 23 17.73 -52.53 3.85
CA ILE A 23 16.47 -52.13 3.23
C ILE A 23 15.74 -51.09 4.11
N GLY A 24 15.66 -51.32 5.42
CA GLY A 24 15.07 -50.37 6.37
C GLY A 24 15.79 -49.03 6.39
N MET A 25 17.13 -49.04 6.32
CA MET A 25 17.95 -47.82 6.21
C MET A 25 17.71 -47.09 4.89
N CYS A 26 17.60 -47.82 3.77
CA CYS A 26 17.25 -47.23 2.48
C CYS A 26 15.85 -46.59 2.49
N LEU A 27 14.85 -47.25 3.08
CA LEU A 27 13.50 -46.71 3.18
C LEU A 27 13.45 -45.45 4.04
N ARG A 28 14.14 -45.44 5.19
CA ARG A 28 14.27 -44.22 6.01
C ARG A 28 14.98 -43.08 5.30
N PHE A 29 15.97 -43.41 4.48
CA PHE A 29 16.66 -42.41 3.66
C PHE A 29 15.72 -41.82 2.60
N THR A 30 14.91 -42.66 1.95
CA THR A 30 13.89 -42.19 0.99
C THR A 30 12.88 -41.25 1.64
N THR A 31 12.32 -41.60 2.80
CA THR A 31 11.35 -40.71 3.48
C THR A 31 11.96 -39.37 3.88
N MET A 32 13.24 -39.37 4.28
CA MET A 32 13.94 -38.12 4.61
C MET A 32 14.16 -37.24 3.37
N LEU A 33 14.42 -37.84 2.20
CA LEU A 33 14.51 -37.11 0.94
C LEU A 33 13.16 -36.51 0.53
N ASP A 34 12.07 -37.25 0.73
CA ASP A 34 10.72 -36.77 0.43
C ASP A 34 10.35 -35.57 1.32
N ASP A 35 10.65 -35.62 2.63
CA ASP A 35 10.42 -34.51 3.55
C ASP A 35 11.22 -33.26 3.15
N ILE A 36 12.50 -33.42 2.79
CA ILE A 36 13.35 -32.33 2.31
C ILE A 36 12.80 -31.75 1.01
N SER A 37 12.40 -32.60 0.05
CA SER A 37 11.82 -32.16 -1.22
C SER A 37 10.52 -31.38 -1.00
N GLY A 38 9.65 -31.86 -0.11
CA GLY A 38 8.41 -31.19 0.26
C GLY A 38 8.65 -29.83 0.90
N ALA A 39 9.65 -29.73 1.80
CA ALA A 39 10.03 -28.47 2.42
C ALA A 39 10.57 -27.46 1.40
N VAL A 40 11.42 -27.89 0.46
CA VAL A 40 11.98 -27.02 -0.59
C VAL A 40 10.88 -26.52 -1.53
N MET A 41 10.00 -27.41 -2.00
CA MET A 41 8.88 -27.01 -2.85
C MET A 41 7.93 -26.06 -2.13
N GLY A 42 7.60 -26.35 -0.86
CA GLY A 42 6.76 -25.46 -0.05
C GLY A 42 7.39 -24.10 0.22
N MET A 43 8.72 -24.00 0.26
CA MET A 43 9.41 -22.71 0.36
C MET A 43 9.30 -21.91 -0.94
N GLU A 44 9.48 -22.55 -2.10
CA GLU A 44 9.40 -21.86 -3.39
C GLU A 44 7.99 -21.34 -3.67
N GLU A 45 6.95 -22.08 -3.29
CA GLU A 45 5.55 -21.62 -3.39
C GLU A 45 5.28 -20.38 -2.53
N ARG A 46 5.89 -20.30 -1.34
CA ARG A 46 5.72 -19.16 -0.42
C ARG A 46 6.60 -17.96 -0.77
N ARG A 47 7.64 -18.16 -1.59
CA ARG A 47 8.59 -17.11 -1.96
C ARG A 47 7.89 -15.92 -2.63
N GLN A 48 6.86 -16.18 -3.45
CA GLN A 48 6.10 -15.10 -4.08
C GLN A 48 5.35 -14.22 -3.07
N MET A 49 4.76 -14.83 -2.03
CA MET A 49 4.08 -14.08 -0.96
C MET A 49 5.09 -13.26 -0.15
N MET A 50 6.26 -13.83 0.15
CA MET A 50 7.33 -13.12 0.85
C MET A 50 7.81 -11.91 0.05
N ASN A 51 8.05 -12.06 -1.25
CA ASN A 51 8.41 -10.93 -2.11
C ASN A 51 7.33 -9.82 -2.11
N HIS A 52 6.05 -10.18 -1.98
CA HIS A 52 4.98 -9.18 -1.92
C HIS A 52 4.95 -8.45 -0.57
N LEU A 53 5.19 -9.17 0.52
CA LEU A 53 5.36 -8.57 1.85
C LEU A 53 6.56 -7.61 1.87
N ASP A 54 7.70 -8.06 1.33
CA ASP A 54 8.91 -7.23 1.23
C ASP A 54 8.63 -5.97 0.41
N ALA A 55 7.93 -6.08 -0.72
CA ALA A 55 7.58 -4.92 -1.55
C ALA A 55 6.68 -3.89 -0.84
N VAL A 56 5.79 -4.33 0.06
CA VAL A 56 4.95 -3.42 0.86
C VAL A 56 5.77 -2.78 1.98
N MET A 57 6.63 -3.55 2.64
CA MET A 57 7.46 -3.08 3.76
C MET A 57 8.56 -2.13 3.31
N ASP A 58 9.10 -2.33 2.11
CA ASP A 58 10.15 -1.51 1.50
C ASP A 58 9.60 -0.36 0.63
N ALA A 59 8.28 -0.14 0.64
CA ALA A 59 7.66 0.93 -0.12
C ALA A 59 8.19 2.31 0.34
N GLU A 60 8.57 3.14 -0.61
CA GLU A 60 9.05 4.49 -0.33
C GLU A 60 7.92 5.34 0.27
N LEU A 61 8.16 5.89 1.45
CA LEU A 61 7.22 6.77 2.14
C LEU A 61 7.44 8.21 1.70
N MET A 62 6.35 8.95 1.50
CA MET A 62 6.41 10.40 1.30
C MET A 62 6.96 11.08 2.57
N ALA A 63 7.74 12.15 2.38
CA ALA A 63 8.31 12.89 3.50
C ALA A 63 7.20 13.53 4.35
N GLU A 64 7.19 13.24 5.65
CA GLU A 64 6.20 13.77 6.60
C GLU A 64 6.86 14.83 7.51
N PRO A 65 6.55 16.13 7.31
CA PRO A 65 7.03 17.19 8.20
C PRO A 65 6.57 16.95 9.63
N GLN A 66 7.50 17.09 10.59
CA GLN A 66 7.20 16.86 12.01
C GLN A 66 6.66 18.11 12.72
N THR A 67 6.91 19.29 12.15
CA THR A 67 6.57 20.57 12.74
C THR A 67 5.37 21.17 12.03
N ARG A 68 4.37 21.61 12.80
CA ARG A 68 3.21 22.31 12.26
C ARG A 68 3.63 23.64 11.64
N ALA A 69 3.15 23.92 10.44
CA ALA A 69 3.42 25.15 9.74
C ALA A 69 2.50 26.29 10.20
N THR A 70 2.93 27.54 9.99
CA THR A 70 2.06 28.70 10.22
C THR A 70 1.25 28.99 8.97
N LEU A 71 -0.08 28.91 9.08
CA LEU A 71 -1.00 29.20 7.97
C LEU A 71 -1.29 30.71 7.93
N SER A 72 -0.89 31.37 6.84
CA SER A 72 -1.10 32.81 6.64
C SER A 72 -2.50 33.13 6.10
N ASP A 73 -3.12 32.20 5.39
CA ASP A 73 -4.47 32.38 4.80
C ASP A 73 -5.32 31.09 4.87
N PRO A 74 -5.73 30.64 6.07
CA PRO A 74 -6.46 29.38 6.26
C PRO A 74 -7.69 29.23 5.35
N GLY A 75 -7.80 28.07 4.71
CA GLY A 75 -8.88 27.74 3.76
C GLY A 75 -8.69 28.27 2.33
N ALA A 76 -7.64 29.04 2.04
CA ALA A 76 -7.26 29.37 0.66
C ALA A 76 -6.48 28.22 0.00
N VAL A 77 -6.65 28.05 -1.32
CA VAL A 77 -5.94 27.06 -2.12
C VAL A 77 -5.29 27.73 -3.33
N GLU A 78 -4.00 27.47 -3.54
CA GLU A 78 -3.25 28.02 -4.66
C GLU A 78 -2.44 26.91 -5.36
N LEU A 79 -2.50 26.89 -6.68
CA LEU A 79 -1.59 26.14 -7.52
C LEU A 79 -0.77 27.15 -8.33
N ASP A 80 0.54 26.94 -8.39
CA ASP A 80 1.48 27.79 -9.12
C ASP A 80 2.37 26.94 -10.03
N ASP A 81 2.13 27.04 -11.33
CA ASP A 81 2.84 26.35 -12.42
C ASP A 81 2.95 24.82 -12.20
N VAL A 82 1.84 24.21 -11.78
CA VAL A 82 1.83 22.80 -11.38
C VAL A 82 1.88 21.88 -12.59
N VAL A 83 2.90 21.03 -12.63
CA VAL A 83 3.04 19.91 -13.58
C VAL A 83 2.97 18.61 -12.79
N PHE A 84 2.19 17.66 -13.28
CA PHE A 84 2.07 16.36 -12.63
C PHE A 84 1.58 15.27 -13.59
N GLY A 85 2.15 14.08 -13.50
CA GLY A 85 1.63 12.86 -14.14
C GLY A 85 1.84 11.61 -13.27
N TYR A 86 0.89 10.67 -13.30
CA TYR A 86 1.05 9.37 -12.61
C TYR A 86 2.14 8.49 -13.23
N ARG A 87 2.58 8.82 -14.45
CA ARG A 87 3.68 8.16 -15.17
C ARG A 87 4.55 9.25 -15.76
N ALA A 88 5.87 9.08 -15.68
CA ALA A 88 6.85 10.08 -16.09
C ALA A 88 6.70 10.53 -17.56
N ASP A 89 6.20 9.66 -18.43
CA ASP A 89 6.03 9.90 -19.87
C ASP A 89 4.65 10.48 -20.25
N HIS A 90 3.74 10.64 -19.27
CA HIS A 90 2.36 11.02 -19.55
C HIS A 90 1.84 12.06 -18.54
N PRO A 91 2.19 13.36 -18.71
CA PRO A 91 1.71 14.41 -17.84
C PRO A 91 0.18 14.54 -17.93
N VAL A 92 -0.46 14.74 -16.78
CA VAL A 92 -1.90 14.98 -16.64
C VAL A 92 -2.18 16.47 -16.46
N LEU A 93 -1.33 17.17 -15.69
CA LEU A 93 -1.33 18.62 -15.55
C LEU A 93 -0.02 19.16 -16.15
N ALA A 94 -0.11 20.27 -16.89
CA ALA A 94 1.00 20.85 -17.63
C ALA A 94 1.08 22.38 -17.41
N GLY A 95 1.52 22.79 -16.22
CA GLY A 95 1.70 24.20 -15.87
C GLY A 95 0.40 24.88 -15.44
N VAL A 96 -0.37 24.21 -14.56
CA VAL A 96 -1.66 24.74 -14.09
C VAL A 96 -1.43 25.71 -12.93
N SER A 97 -1.88 26.95 -13.10
CA SER A 97 -1.96 27.94 -12.02
C SER A 97 -3.40 28.32 -11.74
N MET A 98 -3.79 28.34 -10.47
CA MET A 98 -5.10 28.81 -10.01
C MET A 98 -5.03 29.31 -8.57
N ASN A 99 -5.90 30.26 -8.23
CA ASN A 99 -6.05 30.75 -6.87
C ASN A 99 -7.52 30.72 -6.47
N VAL A 100 -7.82 30.06 -5.36
CA VAL A 100 -9.14 29.96 -4.74
C VAL A 100 -9.05 30.61 -3.37
N PRO A 101 -9.50 31.87 -3.22
CA PRO A 101 -9.47 32.55 -1.93
C PRO A 101 -10.33 31.86 -0.89
N ALA A 102 -9.97 32.03 0.39
CA ALA A 102 -10.76 31.49 1.49
C ALA A 102 -12.22 31.99 1.43
N ARG A 103 -13.17 31.13 1.85
CA ARG A 103 -14.61 31.41 1.87
C ARG A 103 -15.23 31.71 0.49
N THR A 104 -14.63 31.20 -0.57
CA THR A 104 -15.20 31.25 -1.93
C THR A 104 -15.60 29.86 -2.42
N MET A 105 -16.36 29.81 -3.51
CA MET A 105 -16.72 28.57 -4.18
C MET A 105 -16.08 28.56 -5.57
N CYS A 106 -15.26 27.55 -5.84
CA CYS A 106 -14.66 27.30 -7.15
C CYS A 106 -15.22 25.99 -7.72
N ALA A 107 -15.69 26.03 -8.96
CA ALA A 107 -16.11 24.85 -9.69
C ALA A 107 -15.11 24.52 -10.80
N ILE A 108 -14.54 23.32 -10.77
CA ILE A 108 -13.66 22.81 -11.84
C ILE A 108 -14.48 21.89 -12.74
N VAL A 109 -14.72 22.32 -13.97
CA VAL A 109 -15.54 21.59 -14.95
C VAL A 109 -14.73 21.22 -16.19
N GLY A 110 -15.05 20.09 -16.81
CA GLY A 110 -14.37 19.63 -18.03
C GLY A 110 -14.63 18.16 -18.34
N PRO A 111 -14.23 17.68 -19.53
CA PRO A 111 -14.41 16.29 -19.96
C PRO A 111 -13.77 15.26 -19.02
N SER A 112 -14.22 14.01 -19.04
CA SER A 112 -13.54 12.93 -18.31
C SER A 112 -12.06 12.86 -18.69
N GLY A 113 -11.19 12.62 -17.71
CA GLY A 113 -9.73 12.58 -17.92
C GLY A 113 -9.02 13.94 -17.97
N SER A 114 -9.73 15.08 -17.86
CA SER A 114 -9.12 16.42 -17.93
C SER A 114 -8.29 16.84 -16.69
N GLY A 115 -7.98 15.92 -15.76
CA GLY A 115 -7.16 16.22 -14.57
C GLY A 115 -7.90 16.80 -13.35
N LYS A 116 -9.24 16.93 -13.36
CA LYS A 116 -10.01 17.51 -12.23
C LYS A 116 -9.77 16.78 -10.91
N THR A 117 -9.93 15.45 -10.92
CA THR A 117 -9.69 14.62 -9.74
C THR A 117 -8.22 14.67 -9.32
N THR A 118 -7.30 14.81 -10.28
CA THR A 118 -5.87 14.97 -10.00
C THR A 118 -5.59 16.27 -9.24
N ILE A 119 -6.21 17.40 -9.64
CA ILE A 119 -6.09 18.66 -8.88
C ILE A 119 -6.54 18.46 -7.42
N ALA A 120 -7.71 17.85 -7.20
CA ALA A 120 -8.21 17.59 -5.85
C ALA A 120 -7.26 16.68 -5.04
N ARG A 121 -6.67 15.67 -5.68
CA ARG A 121 -5.69 14.75 -5.04
C ARG A 121 -4.38 15.46 -4.68
N LEU A 122 -3.91 16.40 -5.48
CA LEU A 122 -2.71 17.18 -5.19
C LEU A 122 -2.96 18.17 -4.05
N VAL A 123 -4.14 18.81 -4.00
CA VAL A 123 -4.54 19.67 -2.87
C VAL A 123 -4.60 18.87 -1.57
N ALA A 124 -5.10 17.64 -1.61
CA ALA A 124 -5.10 16.72 -0.46
C ALA A 124 -3.76 16.00 -0.24
N ARG A 125 -2.73 16.32 -1.03
CA ARG A 125 -1.39 15.71 -1.00
C ARG A 125 -1.39 14.17 -1.00
N PHE A 126 -2.27 13.57 -1.78
CA PHE A 126 -2.16 12.13 -2.08
C PHE A 126 -0.99 11.83 -3.04
N TRP A 127 -0.50 12.88 -3.70
CA TRP A 127 0.71 12.88 -4.51
C TRP A 127 1.40 14.23 -4.35
N ASP A 128 2.72 14.25 -4.44
CA ASP A 128 3.48 15.49 -4.62
C ASP A 128 3.51 15.84 -6.13
N ALA A 129 3.50 17.14 -6.44
CA ALA A 129 3.63 17.61 -7.83
C ALA A 129 5.05 17.38 -8.35
N ASP A 130 5.19 17.06 -9.64
CA ASP A 130 6.50 16.88 -10.30
C ASP A 130 7.25 18.22 -10.39
N SER A 131 6.52 19.30 -10.65
CA SER A 131 7.02 20.68 -10.58
C SER A 131 5.92 21.67 -10.18
N GLY A 132 6.34 22.87 -9.80
CA GLY A 132 5.44 23.91 -9.29
C GLY A 132 5.17 23.76 -7.80
N THR A 133 4.15 24.48 -7.32
CA THR A 133 3.79 24.51 -5.90
C THR A 133 2.28 24.37 -5.72
N VAL A 134 1.86 23.57 -4.74
CA VAL A 134 0.47 23.49 -4.29
C VAL A 134 0.43 23.99 -2.86
N ARG A 135 -0.34 25.05 -2.60
CA ARG A 135 -0.46 25.65 -1.27
C ARG A 135 -1.88 25.53 -0.74
N VAL A 136 -2.00 25.22 0.54
CA VAL A 136 -3.25 25.28 1.30
C VAL A 136 -2.97 26.14 2.54
N GLY A 137 -3.86 27.08 2.83
CA GLY A 137 -3.63 27.96 3.99
C GLY A 137 -2.46 28.95 3.80
N GLY A 138 -1.96 29.13 2.58
CA GLY A 138 -0.77 29.93 2.27
C GLY A 138 0.58 29.21 2.48
N THR A 139 0.59 27.92 2.81
CA THR A 139 1.80 27.09 2.96
C THR A 139 1.79 25.96 1.94
N ASP A 140 2.96 25.58 1.41
CA ASP A 140 3.09 24.39 0.57
C ASP A 140 2.63 23.14 1.34
N VAL A 141 1.81 22.31 0.70
CA VAL A 141 1.32 21.05 1.28
C VAL A 141 2.48 20.13 1.71
N ARG A 142 3.64 20.23 1.05
CA ARG A 142 4.87 19.48 1.37
C ARG A 142 5.53 19.87 2.68
N ASP A 143 5.28 21.09 3.14
CA ASP A 143 5.93 21.69 4.32
C ASP A 143 5.05 21.62 5.57
N MET A 144 3.89 20.97 5.50
CA MET A 144 2.99 20.77 6.63
C MET A 144 2.76 19.29 6.95
N PRO A 145 2.55 18.95 8.24
CA PRO A 145 2.11 17.62 8.61
C PRO A 145 0.75 17.30 7.98
N THR A 146 0.56 16.06 7.55
CA THR A 146 -0.67 15.58 6.90
C THR A 146 -1.90 15.79 7.79
N ALA A 147 -1.76 15.59 9.10
CA ALA A 147 -2.85 15.87 10.06
C ALA A 147 -3.30 17.34 10.01
N GLN A 148 -2.34 18.28 9.94
CA GLN A 148 -2.64 19.71 9.83
C GLN A 148 -3.29 20.05 8.48
N LEU A 149 -2.85 19.43 7.38
CA LEU A 149 -3.47 19.62 6.07
C LEU A 149 -4.93 19.13 6.08
N MET A 150 -5.19 17.96 6.67
CA MET A 150 -6.53 17.37 6.73
C MET A 150 -7.49 18.18 7.60
N GLU A 151 -7.01 18.90 8.62
CA GLU A 151 -7.83 19.86 9.38
C GLU A 151 -8.36 21.03 8.51
N GLN A 152 -7.74 21.30 7.35
CA GLN A 152 -8.19 22.34 6.41
C GLN A 152 -9.13 21.80 5.32
N LEU A 153 -9.25 20.49 5.18
CA LEU A 153 -9.89 19.85 4.03
C LEU A 153 -11.03 18.93 4.47
N SER A 154 -12.18 19.09 3.83
CA SER A 154 -13.29 18.12 3.94
C SER A 154 -13.54 17.53 2.56
N MET A 155 -13.21 16.24 2.40
CA MET A 155 -13.37 15.53 1.12
C MET A 155 -14.67 14.75 1.12
N VAL A 156 -15.51 14.98 0.10
CA VAL A 156 -16.69 14.16 -0.16
C VAL A 156 -16.43 13.34 -1.42
N PHE A 157 -16.30 12.02 -1.24
CA PHE A 157 -16.06 11.10 -2.34
C PHE A 157 -17.35 10.84 -3.15
N GLN A 158 -17.20 10.52 -4.43
CA GLN A 158 -18.33 10.18 -5.30
C GLN A 158 -19.02 8.89 -4.83
N ASP A 159 -18.24 7.92 -4.37
CA ASP A 159 -18.72 6.68 -3.78
C ASP A 159 -18.65 6.81 -2.25
N VAL A 160 -19.80 6.67 -1.58
CA VAL A 160 -19.88 6.71 -0.12
C VAL A 160 -19.43 5.35 0.42
N TYR A 161 -18.48 5.38 1.35
CA TYR A 161 -18.06 4.21 2.10
C TYR A 161 -18.66 4.26 3.50
N LEU A 162 -19.30 3.17 3.92
CA LEU A 162 -19.77 2.99 5.29
C LEU A 162 -19.01 1.82 5.90
N PHE A 163 -18.51 2.03 7.11
CA PHE A 163 -17.95 0.98 7.93
C PHE A 163 -19.06 0.09 8.45
N ASP A 164 -18.75 -1.19 8.66
CA ASP A 164 -19.64 -2.19 9.27
C ASP A 164 -19.81 -1.90 10.77
N ASP A 165 -20.54 -0.83 11.05
CA ASP A 165 -20.80 -0.26 12.36
C ASP A 165 -22.14 0.53 12.33
N THR A 166 -22.50 1.17 13.43
CA THR A 166 -23.68 2.03 13.54
C THR A 166 -23.59 3.29 12.68
N LEU A 167 -24.74 3.88 12.37
CA LEU A 167 -24.81 5.17 11.66
C LEU A 167 -24.08 6.27 12.45
N ASP A 168 -24.35 6.33 13.76
CA ASP A 168 -23.73 7.32 14.66
C ASP A 168 -22.19 7.15 14.65
N ALA A 169 -21.69 5.92 14.76
CA ALA A 169 -20.25 5.65 14.69
C ALA A 169 -19.65 6.08 13.35
N ASN A 170 -20.35 5.90 12.23
CA ASN A 170 -19.89 6.36 10.92
C ASN A 170 -19.85 7.90 10.83
N ILE A 171 -20.78 8.63 11.48
CA ILE A 171 -20.77 10.10 11.50
C ILE A 171 -19.61 10.64 12.34
N HIS A 172 -19.35 10.03 13.51
CA HIS A 172 -18.23 10.40 14.39
C HIS A 172 -16.83 10.21 13.77
N ILE A 173 -16.71 9.57 12.60
CA ILE A 173 -15.44 9.51 11.87
C ILE A 173 -15.00 10.91 11.42
N GLY A 174 -15.95 11.80 11.09
CA GLY A 174 -15.64 13.18 10.71
C GLY A 174 -15.17 14.04 11.88
N ASP A 175 -15.75 13.83 13.06
CA ASP A 175 -15.34 14.45 14.31
C ASP A 175 -15.58 13.49 15.49
N PRO A 176 -14.52 12.80 15.98
CA PRO A 176 -14.64 11.86 17.10
C PRO A 176 -15.00 12.53 18.43
N ALA A 177 -14.87 13.85 18.52
CA ALA A 177 -15.18 14.63 19.72
C ALA A 177 -16.57 15.29 19.65
N ALA A 178 -17.31 15.13 18.55
CA ALA A 178 -18.67 15.65 18.43
C ALA A 178 -19.58 15.08 19.52
N ASP A 179 -20.44 15.92 20.08
CA ASP A 179 -21.47 15.49 21.03
C ASP A 179 -22.74 14.97 20.33
N ASP A 180 -23.63 14.33 21.09
CA ASP A 180 -24.88 13.76 20.59
C ASP A 180 -25.80 14.80 19.94
N ASP A 181 -25.71 16.07 20.33
CA ASP A 181 -26.52 17.16 19.77
C ASP A 181 -25.95 17.65 18.43
N GLN A 182 -24.64 17.54 18.22
CA GLN A 182 -23.96 17.86 16.96
C GLN A 182 -24.14 16.78 15.88
N VAL A 183 -24.32 15.52 16.29
CA VAL A 183 -24.52 14.38 15.37
C VAL A 183 -25.99 14.20 14.95
N ARG A 184 -26.94 14.81 15.69
CA ARG A 184 -28.38 14.62 15.52
C ARG A 184 -29.03 15.36 14.35
#